data_AF-A0A175W1N8-F1
#
_entry.id   AF-A0A175W1N8-F1
#
_cell.length_a   1.000
_cell.length_b   1.000
_cell.length_c   1.000
_cell.angle_alpha   90.00
_cell.angle_beta   90.00
_cell.angle_gamma   90.00
#
_symmetry.space_group_name_H-M   'P 1'
#
loop_
_entity.id
_entity.type
_entity.pdbx_description
1 polymer ?
#
loop_
_entity_poly.entity_id
_entity_poly.type
_entity_poly.pdbx_seq_one_letter_code
_entity_poly.pdbx_strand_id
1 'polypeptide(L)'
;MKVSSIGRIPRLLAANADCWPAIRADSMDPDGPELSADFADRLRKMGIVQPNPTFSPSSIASPFPDASGIKQPLSSPRFPSASNNATLGVLEARRRLEEQAKNELDNRGKSTDRGREFLDIATVKQILVLRQRGESASDIEARLSLRPGIVARLGPEGVVSLVA
;
A
#
# COMPACT_ATOMS: atom_id res chain seq x y z
N MET A 1 6.53 53.55 6.02
CA MET A 1 7.42 52.43 6.39
C MET A 1 6.70 51.54 7.40
N LYS A 2 6.23 50.35 6.98
CA LYS A 2 5.92 49.25 7.90
C LYS A 2 6.02 47.95 7.09
N VAL A 3 7.20 47.35 7.15
CA VAL A 3 7.49 46.04 6.59
C VAL A 3 6.99 45.04 7.63
N SER A 4 5.84 44.41 7.39
CA SER A 4 5.28 43.42 8.32
C SER A 4 5.82 42.05 7.97
N SER A 5 6.65 41.54 8.88
CA SER A 5 7.31 40.25 8.94
C SER A 5 6.50 39.07 8.34
N ILE A 6 7.09 38.40 7.35
CA ILE A 6 6.61 37.13 6.78
C ILE A 6 6.75 36.04 7.84
N GLY A 7 5.61 35.44 8.22
CA GLY A 7 5.52 34.35 9.18
C GLY A 7 6.24 33.10 8.67
N ARG A 8 7.16 32.58 9.49
CA ARG A 8 7.88 31.33 9.26
C ARG A 8 6.93 30.15 9.48
N ILE A 9 6.61 29.42 8.41
CA ILE A 9 5.79 28.20 8.49
C ILE A 9 6.59 27.13 9.24
N PRO A 10 6.06 26.55 10.33
CA PRO A 10 6.74 25.47 11.05
C PRO A 10 6.74 24.20 10.19
N ARG A 11 7.94 23.67 9.98
CA ARG A 11 8.23 22.48 9.16
C ARG A 11 7.72 21.23 9.89
N LEU A 12 6.54 20.73 9.50
CA LEU A 12 5.89 19.51 9.99
C LEU A 12 6.63 18.21 9.58
N LEU A 13 7.94 18.11 9.83
CA LEU A 13 8.70 16.89 9.48
C LEU A 13 8.90 15.91 10.64
N ALA A 14 8.55 16.26 11.89
CA ALA A 14 8.92 15.43 13.04
C ALA A 14 7.91 14.32 13.42
N ALA A 15 6.65 14.39 12.98
CA ALA A 15 5.60 13.52 13.54
C ALA A 15 5.63 12.05 13.09
N ASN A 16 6.33 11.72 12.00
CA ASN A 16 6.27 10.38 11.42
C ASN A 16 7.38 9.42 11.90
N ALA A 17 8.42 9.92 12.59
CA ALA A 17 9.54 9.08 13.00
C ALA A 17 9.25 8.29 14.30
N ASP A 18 8.45 8.85 15.22
CA ASP A 18 8.29 8.31 16.57
C ASP A 18 7.31 7.12 16.67
N CYS A 19 6.57 6.80 15.61
CA CYS A 19 5.64 5.67 15.60
C CYS A 19 6.33 4.33 15.25
N TRP A 20 7.55 4.38 14.71
CA TRP A 20 8.27 3.17 14.30
C TRP A 20 8.47 2.11 15.40
N PRO A 21 8.76 2.47 16.66
CA PRO A 21 8.90 1.51 17.76
C PRO A 21 7.61 0.71 18.00
N ALA A 22 6.45 1.35 17.93
CA ALA A 22 5.16 0.70 18.14
C ALA A 22 4.84 -0.29 17.02
N ILE A 23 5.09 0.09 15.76
CA ILE A 23 4.87 -0.80 14.61
C ILE A 23 5.84 -2.00 14.66
N ARG A 24 7.09 -1.79 15.08
CA ARG A 24 8.05 -2.89 15.24
C ARG A 24 7.63 -3.85 16.33
N ALA A 25 7.17 -3.36 17.48
CA ALA A 25 6.70 -4.19 18.58
C ALA A 25 5.49 -5.04 18.18
N ASP A 26 4.56 -4.47 17.40
CA ASP A 26 3.37 -5.17 16.89
C ASP A 26 3.71 -6.18 15.77
N SER A 27 4.78 -5.93 15.01
CA SER A 27 5.29 -6.83 13.97
C SER A 27 6.18 -7.95 14.52
N MET A 28 6.56 -7.93 15.80
CA MET A 28 7.31 -9.04 16.40
C MET A 28 6.38 -10.24 16.50
N ASP A 29 6.75 -11.30 15.80
CA ASP A 29 6.03 -12.56 15.81
C ASP A 29 5.96 -13.11 17.26
N PRO A 30 4.77 -13.27 17.86
CA PRO A 30 4.66 -13.86 19.19
C PRO A 30 5.17 -15.31 19.23
N ASP A 31 5.37 -15.94 18.06
CA ASP A 31 5.96 -17.27 17.91
C ASP A 31 7.49 -17.29 18.12
N GLY A 32 8.09 -16.15 18.49
CA GLY A 32 9.47 -16.09 18.95
C GLY A 32 9.74 -17.07 20.11
N PRO A 33 11.00 -17.50 20.30
CA PRO A 33 11.38 -18.52 21.29
C PRO A 33 11.14 -18.14 22.76
N GLU A 34 10.56 -16.97 23.03
CA GLU A 34 10.19 -16.48 24.37
C GLU A 34 8.82 -16.99 24.86
N LEU A 35 8.39 -18.17 24.40
CA LEU A 35 7.31 -18.91 25.03
C LEU A 35 7.75 -19.33 26.44
N SER A 36 7.66 -18.41 27.39
CA SER A 36 8.09 -18.64 28.78
C SER A 36 7.26 -19.75 29.41
N ALA A 37 7.84 -20.44 30.39
CA ALA A 37 7.13 -21.47 31.17
C ALA A 37 5.84 -20.91 31.80
N ASP A 38 5.87 -19.65 32.25
CA ASP A 38 4.71 -18.97 32.82
C ASP A 38 3.59 -18.78 31.79
N PHE A 39 3.93 -18.52 30.52
CA PHE A 39 2.94 -18.44 29.44
C PHE A 39 2.30 -19.80 29.17
N ALA A 40 3.12 -20.87 29.12
CA ALA A 40 2.63 -22.24 28.97
C ALA A 40 1.69 -22.66 30.12
N ASP A 41 2.00 -22.26 31.36
CA ASP A 41 1.13 -22.54 32.50
C ASP A 41 -0.17 -21.72 32.47
N ARG A 42 -0.13 -20.46 32.00
CA ARG A 42 -1.36 -19.69 31.75
C ARG A 42 -2.23 -20.32 30.68
N LEU A 43 -1.65 -20.81 29.59
CA LEU A 43 -2.39 -21.53 28.53
C LEU A 43 -3.02 -22.82 29.07
N ARG A 44 -2.28 -23.61 29.85
CA ARG A 44 -2.82 -24.81 30.51
C ARG A 44 -3.96 -24.48 31.46
N LYS A 45 -3.86 -23.37 32.19
CA LYS A 45 -4.88 -22.92 33.14
C LYS A 45 -6.14 -22.38 32.45
N MET A 46 -6.01 -21.79 31.27
CA MET A 46 -7.14 -21.38 30.41
C MET A 46 -7.87 -22.59 29.80
N GLY A 47 -7.16 -23.71 29.63
CA GLY A 47 -7.72 -24.93 29.06
C GLY A 47 -7.86 -24.87 27.53
N ILE A 48 -8.39 -25.95 26.96
CA ILE A 48 -8.63 -26.04 25.51
C ILE A 48 -9.84 -25.17 25.19
N VAL A 49 -9.61 -23.97 24.64
CA VAL A 49 -10.70 -23.16 24.10
C VAL A 49 -11.17 -23.82 22.81
N GLN A 50 -12.45 -24.18 22.73
CA GLN A 50 -13.03 -24.69 21.50
C GLN A 50 -13.10 -23.55 20.47
N PRO A 51 -12.34 -23.60 19.36
CA PRO A 51 -12.38 -22.54 18.37
C PRO A 51 -13.76 -22.47 17.74
N ASN A 52 -14.34 -21.27 17.64
CA ASN A 52 -15.54 -21.05 16.86
C ASN A 52 -15.20 -21.30 15.38
N PRO A 53 -15.83 -22.27 14.67
CA PRO A 53 -15.46 -22.63 13.31
C PRO A 53 -15.76 -21.48 12.33
N THR A 54 -14.75 -20.65 12.06
CA THR A 54 -14.82 -19.55 11.09
C THR A 54 -14.43 -20.10 9.72
N PHE A 55 -15.41 -20.50 8.89
CA PHE A 55 -15.16 -21.01 7.54
C PHE A 55 -15.00 -19.91 6.47
N SER A 56 -14.38 -18.76 6.80
CA SER A 56 -14.14 -17.70 5.82
C SER A 56 -12.88 -16.88 6.20
N PRO A 57 -12.05 -16.45 5.22
CA PRO A 57 -10.75 -15.82 5.46
C PRO A 57 -10.79 -14.38 6.01
N SER A 58 -11.90 -13.92 6.58
CA SER A 58 -12.00 -12.63 7.25
C SER A 58 -12.71 -12.81 8.59
N SER A 59 -11.92 -12.75 9.66
CA SER A 59 -12.30 -12.92 11.07
C SER A 59 -13.58 -12.17 11.49
N ILE A 60 -14.41 -12.79 12.34
CA ILE A 60 -14.99 -12.26 13.60
C ILE A 60 -15.71 -13.44 14.29
N ALA A 61 -15.17 -13.89 15.43
CA ALA A 61 -15.89 -14.75 16.34
C ALA A 61 -16.99 -13.93 17.02
N SER A 62 -18.24 -14.36 16.89
CA SER A 62 -19.38 -13.78 17.61
C SER A 62 -19.14 -13.89 19.12
N PRO A 63 -19.08 -12.78 19.86
CA PRO A 63 -18.92 -12.83 21.32
C PRO A 63 -20.12 -13.56 21.92
N PHE A 64 -19.82 -14.44 22.87
CA PHE A 64 -20.76 -15.20 23.67
C PHE A 64 -21.90 -14.32 24.20
N PRO A 65 -23.10 -14.88 24.44
CA PRO A 65 -24.15 -14.15 25.12
C PRO A 65 -23.69 -13.89 26.57
N ASP A 66 -23.16 -12.70 26.82
CA ASP A 66 -23.04 -12.21 28.19
C ASP A 66 -24.41 -12.39 28.86
N ALA A 67 -24.40 -12.91 30.09
CA ALA A 67 -25.58 -13.33 30.85
C ALA A 67 -26.65 -12.24 31.04
N SER A 68 -26.42 -11.01 30.58
CA SER A 68 -27.46 -10.03 30.33
C SER A 68 -28.12 -10.33 28.98
N GLY A 69 -29.37 -10.79 28.97
CA GLY A 69 -30.16 -11.16 27.77
C GLY A 69 -30.43 -10.04 26.74
N ILE A 70 -29.44 -9.19 26.48
CA ILE A 70 -29.41 -8.22 25.40
C ILE A 70 -29.05 -8.99 24.14
N LYS A 71 -30.09 -9.38 23.41
CA LYS A 71 -30.02 -9.75 22.00
C LYS A 71 -29.34 -8.60 21.27
N GLN A 72 -28.01 -8.62 21.16
CA GLN A 72 -27.33 -7.74 20.22
C GLN A 72 -27.91 -8.13 18.86
N PRO A 73 -28.69 -7.27 18.19
CA PRO A 73 -29.10 -7.56 16.83
C PRO A 73 -27.80 -7.82 16.06
N LEU A 74 -27.82 -8.83 15.21
CA LEU A 74 -26.77 -9.18 14.25
C LEU A 74 -26.56 -8.00 13.30
N SER A 75 -26.12 -6.87 13.83
CA SER A 75 -25.67 -5.72 13.08
C SER A 75 -24.26 -6.10 12.71
N SER A 76 -24.13 -6.76 11.56
CA SER A 76 -22.86 -6.95 10.88
C SER A 76 -22.06 -5.66 11.05
N PRO A 77 -20.78 -5.72 11.49
CA PRO A 77 -20.02 -4.52 11.73
C PRO A 77 -20.13 -3.63 10.50
N ARG A 78 -20.72 -2.46 10.67
CA ARG A 78 -20.75 -1.44 9.63
C ARG A 78 -19.34 -0.92 9.51
N PHE A 79 -18.51 -1.65 8.77
CA PHE A 79 -17.21 -1.14 8.35
C PHE A 79 -17.48 0.16 7.60
N PRO A 80 -16.73 1.24 7.88
CA PRO A 80 -16.86 2.43 7.07
C PRO A 80 -16.59 2.02 5.61
N SER A 81 -17.49 2.42 4.71
CA SER A 81 -17.23 2.33 3.28
C SER A 81 -15.83 2.91 3.00
N ALA A 82 -15.09 2.31 2.07
CA ALA A 82 -13.79 2.85 1.64
C ALA A 82 -13.91 4.32 1.20
N SER A 83 -15.09 4.76 0.73
CA SER A 83 -15.39 6.16 0.42
C SER A 83 -15.29 7.11 1.62
N ASN A 84 -15.50 6.61 2.84
CA ASN A 84 -15.58 7.41 4.06
C ASN A 84 -14.33 7.26 4.96
N ASN A 85 -13.36 6.43 4.57
CA ASN A 85 -12.14 6.22 5.34
C ASN A 85 -10.91 6.24 4.42
N ALA A 86 -10.09 7.28 4.56
CA ALA A 86 -8.89 7.46 3.73
C ALA A 86 -7.93 6.26 3.79
N THR A 87 -7.77 5.62 4.96
CA THR A 87 -6.89 4.45 5.11
C THR A 87 -7.40 3.27 4.29
N LEU A 88 -8.71 3.01 4.32
CA LEU A 88 -9.31 1.96 3.49
C LEU A 88 -9.27 2.32 2.00
N GLY A 89 -9.47 3.60 1.66
CA GLY A 89 -9.36 4.09 0.29
C GLY A 89 -7.95 3.91 -0.30
N VAL A 90 -6.89 4.11 0.49
CA VAL A 90 -5.51 3.85 0.06
C VAL A 90 -5.27 2.35 -0.20
N LEU A 91 -5.78 1.47 0.66
CA LEU A 91 -5.69 0.02 0.46
C LEU A 91 -6.45 -0.45 -0.78
N GLU A 92 -7.64 0.11 -1.02
CA GLU A 92 -8.41 -0.19 -2.23
C GLU A 92 -7.72 0.34 -3.49
N ALA A 93 -7.17 1.56 -3.45
CA ALA A 93 -6.40 2.14 -4.55
C ALA A 93 -5.16 1.29 -4.87
N ARG A 94 -4.44 0.84 -3.83
CA ARG A 94 -3.31 -0.09 -3.99
C ARG A 94 -3.75 -1.37 -4.70
N ARG A 95 -4.83 -2.01 -4.24
CA ARG A 95 -5.36 -3.23 -4.86
C ARG A 95 -5.71 -3.01 -6.33
N ARG A 96 -6.35 -1.89 -6.67
CA ARG A 96 -6.70 -1.55 -8.06
C ARG A 96 -5.44 -1.39 -8.93
N LEU A 97 -4.40 -0.74 -8.43
CA LEU A 97 -3.12 -0.59 -9.15
C LEU A 97 -2.41 -1.94 -9.31
N GLU A 98 -2.42 -2.80 -8.30
CA GLU A 98 -1.87 -4.15 -8.37
C GLU A 98 -2.60 -5.01 -9.41
N GLU A 99 -3.93 -4.95 -9.45
CA GLU A 99 -4.74 -5.64 -10.48
C GLU A 99 -4.42 -5.13 -11.89
N GLN A 100 -4.26 -3.81 -12.06
CA GLN A 100 -3.85 -3.22 -13.34
C GLN A 100 -2.44 -3.68 -13.77
N ALA A 101 -1.47 -3.65 -12.85
CA ALA A 101 -0.11 -4.09 -13.11
C ALA A 101 -0.04 -5.59 -13.45
N LYS A 102 -0.84 -6.41 -12.76
CA LYS A 102 -0.97 -7.83 -13.08
C LYS A 102 -1.58 -8.05 -14.46
N ASN A 103 -2.66 -7.33 -14.80
CA ASN A 103 -3.30 -7.43 -16.11
C ASN A 103 -2.34 -7.01 -17.24
N GLU A 104 -1.50 -6.00 -17.02
CA GLU A 104 -0.44 -5.62 -17.97
C GLU A 104 0.56 -6.77 -18.16
N LEU A 105 1.05 -7.35 -17.06
CA LEU A 105 1.99 -8.45 -17.09
C LEU A 105 1.41 -9.68 -17.80
N ASP A 106 0.14 -10.01 -17.52
CA ASP A 106 -0.57 -11.16 -18.10
C ASP A 106 -0.89 -10.97 -19.59
N ASN A 107 -1.00 -9.72 -20.05
CA ASN A 107 -1.22 -9.40 -21.46
C ASN A 107 0.07 -9.24 -22.25
N ARG A 108 1.22 -9.23 -21.58
CA ARG A 108 2.52 -9.06 -22.21
C ARG A 108 2.77 -10.14 -23.25
N GLY A 109 3.12 -9.71 -24.46
CA GLY A 109 3.39 -10.60 -25.59
C GLY A 109 2.16 -11.13 -26.31
N LYS A 110 0.94 -10.76 -25.88
CA LYS A 110 -0.28 -11.01 -26.65
C LYS A 110 -0.43 -9.99 -27.77
N SER A 111 -1.22 -10.29 -28.80
CA SER A 111 -1.52 -9.33 -29.88
C SER A 111 -2.29 -8.08 -29.40
N THR A 112 -2.97 -8.16 -28.26
CA THR A 112 -3.67 -7.04 -27.63
C THR A 112 -2.77 -6.21 -26.70
N ASP A 113 -1.47 -6.51 -26.64
CA ASP A 113 -0.49 -5.77 -25.87
C ASP A 113 -0.39 -4.33 -26.41
N ARG A 114 -0.82 -3.36 -25.61
CA ARG A 114 -0.76 -1.93 -25.93
C ARG A 114 0.56 -1.29 -25.51
N GLY A 115 1.51 -2.10 -25.05
CA GLY A 115 2.72 -1.65 -24.39
C GLY A 115 2.50 -1.42 -22.90
N ARG A 116 3.62 -1.36 -22.19
CA ARG A 116 3.69 -1.23 -20.74
C ARG A 116 3.37 0.17 -20.27
N GLU A 117 2.64 0.32 -19.17
CA GLU A 117 2.35 1.59 -18.49
C GLU A 117 2.93 1.70 -17.08
N PHE A 118 3.16 0.58 -16.40
CA PHE A 118 3.90 0.56 -15.14
C PHE A 118 5.41 0.55 -15.40
N LEU A 119 6.13 1.51 -14.80
CA LEU A 119 7.56 1.72 -15.03
C LEU A 119 8.38 1.48 -13.77
N ASP A 120 9.43 0.67 -13.91
CA ASP A 120 10.50 0.57 -12.92
C ASP A 120 11.45 1.76 -13.02
N ILE A 121 12.11 2.09 -11.90
CA ILE A 121 13.11 3.17 -11.84
C ILE A 121 14.24 2.95 -12.86
N ALA A 122 14.65 1.71 -13.09
CA ALA A 122 15.65 1.38 -14.10
C ALA A 122 15.18 1.75 -15.52
N THR A 123 13.92 1.48 -15.84
CA THR A 123 13.31 1.84 -17.12
C THR A 123 13.19 3.35 -17.26
N VAL A 124 12.81 4.07 -16.19
CA VAL A 124 12.77 5.53 -16.18
C VAL A 124 14.16 6.12 -16.46
N LYS A 125 15.22 5.60 -15.83
CA LYS A 125 16.60 6.01 -16.13
C LYS A 125 16.95 5.79 -17.59
N GLN A 126 16.58 4.64 -18.17
CA GLN A 126 16.82 4.36 -19.58
C GLN A 126 16.08 5.35 -20.50
N ILE A 127 14.82 5.66 -20.22
CA ILE A 127 14.05 6.69 -20.95
C ILE A 127 14.78 8.03 -20.92
N LEU A 128 15.28 8.46 -19.75
CA LEU A 128 16.00 9.72 -19.61
C LEU A 128 17.32 9.73 -20.39
N VAL A 129 18.07 8.62 -20.40
CA VAL A 129 19.31 8.49 -21.18
C VAL A 129 19.01 8.55 -22.68
N LEU A 130 17.97 7.89 -23.17
CA LEU A 130 17.59 7.92 -24.58
C LEU A 130 17.08 9.31 -25.00
N ARG A 131 16.31 9.99 -24.15
CA ARG A 131 15.90 11.39 -24.35
C ARG A 131 17.11 12.33 -24.44
N GLN A 132 18.10 12.17 -23.55
CA GLN A 132 19.30 13.00 -23.58
C GLN A 132 20.12 12.82 -24.86
N ARG A 133 20.03 11.65 -25.50
CA ARG A 133 20.64 11.38 -26.81
C ARG A 133 19.87 12.01 -27.98
N GLY A 134 18.68 12.57 -27.74
CA GLY A 134 17.81 13.15 -28.77
C GLY A 134 16.92 12.15 -29.50
N GLU A 135 16.71 10.94 -28.95
CA GLU A 135 15.72 10.02 -29.51
C GLU A 135 14.31 10.58 -29.32
N SER A 136 13.45 10.47 -30.34
CA SER A 136 12.09 10.97 -30.26
C SER A 136 11.26 10.17 -29.26
N ALA A 137 10.26 10.80 -28.64
CA ALA A 137 9.39 10.12 -27.68
C ALA A 137 8.75 8.85 -28.27
N SER A 138 8.33 8.90 -29.53
CA SER A 138 7.74 7.75 -30.24
C SER A 138 8.74 6.61 -30.43
N ASP A 139 10.00 6.92 -30.76
CA ASP A 139 11.03 5.89 -30.96
C ASP A 139 11.41 5.22 -29.64
N ILE A 140 11.49 6.00 -28.56
CA ILE A 140 11.74 5.48 -27.21
C ILE A 140 10.60 4.56 -26.77
N GLU A 141 9.36 4.97 -27.00
CA GLU A 141 8.16 4.18 -26.67
C GLU A 141 8.13 2.86 -27.44
N ALA A 142 8.41 2.88 -28.75
CA ALA A 142 8.50 1.68 -29.57
C ALA A 142 9.63 0.75 -29.10
N ARG A 143 10.81 1.30 -28.83
CA ARG A 143 12.00 0.54 -28.42
C ARG A 143 11.84 -0.14 -27.07
N LEU A 144 11.19 0.52 -26.12
CA LEU A 144 10.96 0.00 -24.76
C LEU A 144 9.61 -0.70 -24.61
N SER A 145 8.86 -0.88 -25.71
CA SER A 145 7.51 -1.44 -25.73
C SER A 145 6.60 -0.77 -24.70
N LEU A 146 6.65 0.55 -24.65
CA LEU A 146 5.81 1.38 -23.79
C LEU A 146 4.56 1.77 -24.54
N ARG A 147 3.47 1.97 -23.79
CA ARG A 147 2.24 2.53 -24.33
C ARG A 147 2.50 3.97 -24.84
N PRO A 148 1.91 4.35 -25.98
CA PRO A 148 2.11 5.68 -26.54
C PRO A 148 1.67 6.79 -25.59
N GLY A 149 2.49 7.83 -25.48
CA GLY A 149 2.26 9.00 -24.64
C GLY A 149 2.76 8.90 -23.20
N ILE A 150 3.36 7.77 -22.79
CA ILE A 150 3.98 7.64 -21.45
C ILE A 150 5.19 8.53 -21.32
N VAL A 151 6.01 8.58 -22.36
CA VAL A 151 7.23 9.39 -22.33
C VAL A 151 6.82 10.87 -22.23
N ALA A 152 5.72 11.27 -22.87
CA ALA A 152 5.12 12.61 -22.69
C ALA A 152 4.62 12.90 -21.26
N ARG A 153 4.19 11.89 -20.49
CA ARG A 153 3.77 12.06 -19.07
C ARG A 153 4.92 12.42 -18.13
N LEU A 154 6.16 12.09 -18.49
CA LEU A 154 7.35 12.57 -17.76
C LEU A 154 7.55 14.08 -17.88
N GLY A 155 6.76 14.74 -18.74
CA GLY A 155 6.84 16.17 -19.00
C GLY A 155 7.72 16.51 -20.19
N PRO A 156 7.82 17.82 -20.50
CA PRO A 156 8.66 18.30 -21.58
C PRO A 156 10.14 18.03 -21.29
N GLU A 157 10.92 18.02 -22.35
CA GLU A 157 12.37 17.85 -22.27
C GLU A 157 12.99 18.92 -21.37
N GLY A 158 13.93 18.50 -20.51
CA GLY A 158 14.61 19.39 -19.55
C GLY A 158 13.93 19.55 -18.18
N VAL A 159 12.66 19.15 -18.01
CA VAL A 159 12.01 19.17 -16.68
C VAL A 159 12.54 18.05 -15.78
N VAL A 160 12.71 16.88 -16.36
CA VAL A 160 13.31 15.73 -15.69
C VAL A 160 14.66 15.45 -16.34
N SER A 161 15.72 15.65 -15.58
CA SER A 161 17.08 15.28 -15.98
C SER A 161 17.59 14.16 -15.08
N LEU A 162 18.41 13.28 -15.65
CA LEU A 162 19.18 12.35 -14.84
C LEU A 162 20.22 13.15 -14.04
N VAL A 163 20.08 13.22 -12.72
CA VAL A 163 21.12 13.72 -11.83
C VAL A 163 22.11 12.56 -11.65
N ALA A 164 23.32 12.74 -12.17
CA ALA A 164 24.42 11.79 -12.00
C ALA A 164 24.99 11.85 -10.58
#